data_AF-A0A7M3ZTH9-F1
#
_entry.id   AF-A0A7M3ZTH9-F1
#
_cell.length_a   1.000
_cell.length_b   1.000
_cell.length_c   1.000
_cell.angle_alpha   90.00
_cell.angle_beta   90.00
_cell.angle_gamma   90.00
#
_symmetry.space_group_name_H-M   'P 1'
#
loop_
_entity.id
_entity.type
_entity.pdbx_description
1 polymer ?
#
loop_
_entity_poly.entity_id
_entity_poly.type
_entity_poly.pdbx_seq_one_letter_code
_entity_poly.pdbx_strand_id
1 'polypeptide(L)' 'MQGIMTVGDYMCPKCDCVEVYAYLEQTRSSDEPETRMLTCKDCGNGWREY' A
#
# COMPACT_ATOMS: atom_id res chain seq x y z
N MET A 1 -3.12 -4.37 -12.66
CA MET A 1 -1.74 -4.47 -12.14
C MET A 1 -1.84 -4.35 -10.63
N GLN A 2 -1.65 -5.45 -9.90
CA GLN A 2 -1.45 -5.40 -8.45
C GLN A 2 0.01 -4.97 -8.21
N GLY A 3 0.28 -4.08 -7.25
CA GLY A 3 1.59 -3.49 -6.99
C GLY A 3 2.71 -4.48 -6.63
N ILE A 4 3.86 -3.98 -6.19
CA ILE A 4 4.92 -4.84 -5.65
C ILE A 4 4.46 -5.49 -4.34
N MET A 5 4.61 -6.79 -4.21
CA MET A 5 4.30 -7.50 -2.96
C MET A 5 5.44 -7.29 -1.97
N THR A 6 5.13 -6.66 -0.86
CA THR A 6 6.02 -6.43 0.28
C THR A 6 5.65 -7.39 1.40
N VAL A 7 6.66 -7.92 2.10
CA VAL A 7 6.46 -8.94 3.14
C VAL A 7 7.25 -8.54 4.37
N GLY A 8 6.54 -8.19 5.45
CA GLY A 8 7.15 -7.78 6.71
C GLY A 8 7.47 -6.28 6.82
N ASP A 9 7.44 -5.53 5.72
CA ASP A 9 7.56 -4.06 5.74
C ASP A 9 6.30 -3.38 6.28
N TYR A 10 5.12 -3.90 5.93
CA TYR A 10 3.83 -3.34 6.35
C TYR A 10 2.96 -4.42 6.98
N MET A 11 2.21 -4.01 8.01
CA MET A 11 1.24 -4.85 8.69
C MET A 11 -0.17 -4.32 8.43
N CYS A 12 -1.08 -5.20 8.03
CA CYS A 12 -2.47 -4.86 7.83
C CYS A 12 -3.12 -4.47 9.17
N PRO A 13 -3.70 -3.27 9.30
CA PRO A 13 -4.32 -2.81 10.55
C PRO A 13 -5.63 -3.54 10.89
N LYS A 14 -6.09 -4.45 10.01
CA LYS A 14 -7.37 -5.17 10.16
C LYS A 14 -7.22 -6.65 10.49
N CYS A 15 -6.17 -7.31 9.99
CA CYS A 15 -5.97 -8.75 10.17
C CYS A 15 -4.52 -9.14 10.51
N ASP A 16 -3.65 -8.15 10.76
CA ASP A 16 -2.24 -8.34 11.14
C ASP A 16 -1.40 -9.12 10.11
N CYS A 17 -1.92 -9.31 8.89
CA CYS A 17 -1.19 -9.90 7.79
C CYS A 17 -0.02 -8.99 7.37
N VAL A 18 1.14 -9.60 7.14
CA VAL A 18 2.37 -8.90 6.74
C VAL A 18 2.63 -8.91 5.23
N GLU A 19 1.78 -9.59 4.46
CA GLU A 19 1.84 -9.61 2.99
C GLU A 19 0.95 -8.51 2.41
N VAL A 20 1.58 -7.44 1.93
CA VAL A 20 0.89 -6.23 1.48
C VAL A 20 1.39 -5.84 0.11
N TYR A 21 0.48 -5.61 -0.84
CA TYR A 21 0.79 -5.03 -2.13
C TYR A 21 0.96 -3.53 -2.01
N ALA A 22 2.14 -3.02 -2.31
CA ALA A 22 2.46 -1.60 -2.35
C ALA A 22 2.60 -1.11 -3.79
N TYR A 23 2.06 0.05 -4.12
CA TYR A 23 2.41 0.77 -5.34
C TYR A 23 2.41 2.27 -5.11
N LEU A 24 3.24 2.98 -5.86
CA LEU A 24 3.29 4.43 -5.82
C LEU A 24 2.29 4.98 -6.82
N GLU A 25 1.44 5.88 -6.36
CA GLU A 25 0.52 6.65 -7.18
C GLU A 25 0.92 8.12 -7.11
N GLN A 26 1.29 8.68 -8.26
CA GLN A 26 1.51 10.12 -8.38
C GLN A 26 0.15 10.79 -8.39
N THR A 27 -0.12 11.64 -7.39
CA THR A 27 -1.23 12.57 -7.51
C THR A 27 -0.90 13.60 -8.57
N ARG A 28 -1.93 14.16 -9.19
CA ARG A 28 -1.86 14.92 -10.46
C ARG A 28 -1.02 16.21 -10.41
N SER A 29 -0.53 16.60 -9.23
CA SER A 29 0.25 17.82 -9.00
C SER A 29 1.71 17.51 -8.72
N SER A 30 2.61 18.22 -9.42
CA SER A 30 4.06 18.10 -9.25
C SER A 30 4.59 18.55 -7.86
N ASP A 31 3.70 19.11 -7.03
CA ASP A 31 4.00 19.65 -5.70
C ASP A 31 3.58 18.70 -4.55
N GLU A 32 2.88 17.60 -4.85
CA GLU A 32 2.48 16.62 -3.83
C GLU A 32 3.50 15.46 -3.76
N PRO A 33 3.87 15.01 -2.55
CA PRO A 33 4.70 13.82 -2.41
C PRO A 33 3.97 12.59 -2.96
N GLU A 34 4.73 11.66 -3.54
CA GLU A 34 4.24 10.38 -4.03
C GLU A 34 3.45 9.65 -2.94
N THR A 35 2.20 9.27 -3.22
CA THR A 35 1.39 8.54 -2.24
C THR A 35 1.60 7.05 -2.44
N ARG A 36 1.98 6.33 -1.37
CA ARG A 36 2.09 4.88 -1.40
C ARG A 36 0.74 4.26 -1.07
N MET A 37 0.19 3.54 -2.03
CA MET A 37 -1.04 2.78 -1.86
C MET A 37 -0.69 1.36 -1.44
N LEU A 38 -1.25 0.93 -0.31
CA LEU A 38 -1.01 -0.37 0.31
C LEU A 38 -2.31 -1.18 0.29
N THR A 39 -2.24 -2.47 -0.08
CA THR A 39 -3.39 -3.38 -0.12
C THR A 39 -3.03 -4.71 0.51
N CYS A 40 -3.74 -5.10 1.57
CA CYS A 40 -3.55 -6.40 2.20
C CYS A 40 -3.91 -7.53 1.24
N LYS A 41 -3.01 -8.50 1.09
CA LYS A 41 -3.24 -9.69 0.25
C LYS A 41 -4.33 -10.60 0.80
N ASP A 42 -4.45 -10.69 2.12
CA ASP A 42 -5.35 -11.63 2.79
C ASP A 42 -6.79 -11.12 2.88
N CYS A 43 -6.99 -9.93 3.45
CA CYS A 43 -8.34 -9.37 3.64
C CYS A 43 -8.76 -8.31 2.61
N GLY A 44 -7.87 -7.92 1.71
CA GLY A 44 -8.14 -6.91 0.67
C GLY A 44 -8.26 -5.48 1.20
N ASN A 45 -7.91 -5.21 2.47
CA ASN A 45 -7.97 -3.86 3.04
C ASN A 45 -6.93 -2.95 2.37
N GLY A 46 -7.37 -1.82 1.82
CA GLY A 46 -6.51 -0.82 1.19
C GLY A 46 -6.32 0.40 2.10
N TRP A 47 -5.10 0.91 2.21
CA TRP A 47 -4.80 2.16 2.92
C TRP A 47 -3.66 2.93 2.23
N ARG A 48 -3.49 4.19 2.64
CA ARG A 48 -2.52 5.12 2.05
C ARG A 48 -1.44 5.41 3.08
N GLU A 49 -0.20 5.45 2.63
CA GLU A 49 0.95 5.95 3.38
C GLU A 49 1.51 7.17 2.65
N TYR A 50 1.81 8.21 3.42
CA TYR A 50 2.36 9.49 2.97
C TYR A 50 3.84 9.60 3.32
#